data_AF-A0A151QV46-F1
#
_entry.id   AF-A0A151QV46-F1
#
_cell.length_a   1.000
_cell.length_b   1.000
_cell.length_c   1.000
_cell.angle_alpha   90.00
_cell.angle_beta   90.00
_cell.angle_gamma   90.00
#
_symmetry.space_group_name_H-M   'P 1'
#
loop_
_entity.id
_entity.type
_entity.pdbx_description
1 polymer ?
#
loop_
_entity_poly.entity_id
_entity_poly.type
_entity_poly.pdbx_seq_one_letter_code
_entity_poly.pdbx_strand_id
1 'polypeptide(L)'
;MFVSCGLLEDARHLFDKMRVRDFNSWATLFVAYYDNADYEEATDVFVNMLGHSSLINFYGRFTSLEDASVVFNGVSRHSTLTWTAKIVSGCRERHFSEAFGDFKEMGKRGVKKDCFTFSSVLKACGKMLNQERCGEQVHADAIKLGLVSDHYVQCSLIAMCGRCGLLREAKRVFEMSREERKDDCWNAMLMGYIQNGLYIEAVKFLYQMRAAGMQPQQSLLNRLRIACGSITYSNMN
;
A
#
# COMPACT_ATOMS: atom_id res chain seq x y z
N MET A 1 -7.22 13.64 30.79
CA MET A 1 -7.50 14.43 32.01
C MET A 1 -6.25 15.09 32.60
N PHE A 2 -5.02 14.73 32.21
CA PHE A 2 -3.79 15.45 32.58
C PHE A 2 -3.27 16.45 31.53
N VAL A 3 -3.65 16.29 30.25
CA VAL A 3 -3.12 17.08 29.11
C VAL A 3 -3.57 18.54 29.10
N SER A 4 -4.73 18.85 29.71
CA SER A 4 -5.32 20.19 29.70
C SER A 4 -4.82 21.13 30.82
N CYS A 5 -3.78 20.76 31.57
CA CYS A 5 -3.30 21.53 32.75
C CYS A 5 -1.81 21.92 32.72
N GLY A 6 -1.09 21.76 31.61
CA GLY A 6 0.30 22.24 31.49
C GLY A 6 1.35 21.42 32.24
N LEU A 7 1.04 20.19 32.65
CA LEU A 7 1.95 19.28 33.35
C LEU A 7 2.47 18.19 32.39
N LEU A 8 3.23 18.60 31.38
CA LEU A 8 3.82 17.68 30.39
C LEU A 8 4.77 16.67 31.04
N GLU A 9 5.54 17.11 32.04
CA GLU A 9 6.44 16.26 32.82
C GLU A 9 5.71 15.12 33.54
N ASP A 10 4.56 15.41 34.16
CA ASP A 10 3.76 14.37 34.83
C ASP A 10 3.13 13.39 33.83
N ALA A 11 2.68 13.90 32.68
CA ALA A 11 2.18 13.07 31.59
C ALA A 11 3.27 12.15 31.02
N ARG A 12 4.50 12.66 30.84
CA ARG A 12 5.67 11.88 30.42
C ARG A 12 6.06 10.83 31.45
N HIS A 13 6.13 11.19 32.71
CA HIS A 13 6.45 10.27 33.79
C HIS A 13 5.40 9.15 33.96
N LEU A 14 4.10 9.47 33.80
CA LEU A 14 3.03 8.46 33.77
C LEU A 14 3.16 7.53 32.57
N PHE A 15 3.40 8.11 31.38
CA PHE A 15 3.62 7.37 30.16
C PHE A 15 4.80 6.42 30.27
N ASP A 16 5.88 6.85 30.93
CA ASP A 16 7.07 6.04 31.09
C ASP A 16 6.87 4.82 32.00
N LYS A 17 5.96 4.92 32.97
CA LYS A 17 5.56 3.83 33.87
C LYS A 17 4.56 2.84 33.26
N MET A 18 4.03 3.10 32.06
CA MET A 18 3.07 2.19 31.42
C MET A 18 3.74 0.86 31.05
N ARG A 19 3.17 -0.26 31.52
CA ARG A 19 3.66 -1.61 31.22
C ARG A 19 3.52 -1.99 29.74
N VAL A 20 2.51 -1.43 29.07
CA VAL A 20 2.29 -1.55 27.63
C VAL A 20 1.92 -0.16 27.11
N ARG A 21 2.69 0.33 26.15
CA ARG A 21 2.45 1.61 25.48
C ARG A 21 1.80 1.31 24.13
N ASP A 22 0.50 1.56 24.04
CA ASP A 22 -0.29 1.39 22.84
C ASP A 22 -0.34 2.69 22.01
N PHE A 23 -1.06 2.67 20.88
CA PHE A 23 -1.19 3.86 20.05
C PHE A 23 -1.64 5.09 20.82
N ASN A 24 -2.71 4.93 21.59
CA ASN A 24 -3.46 6.04 22.14
C ASN A 24 -2.63 6.73 23.21
N SER A 25 -1.85 5.97 23.98
CA SER A 25 -0.90 6.54 24.92
C SER A 25 0.22 7.32 24.22
N TRP A 26 0.82 6.79 23.15
CA TRP A 26 1.83 7.53 22.36
C TRP A 26 1.24 8.77 21.68
N ALA A 27 0.06 8.67 21.07
CA ALA A 27 -0.60 9.77 20.37
C ALA A 27 -1.07 10.87 21.33
N THR A 28 -1.56 10.50 22.51
CA THR A 28 -1.94 11.47 23.55
C THR A 28 -0.73 12.26 24.03
N LEU A 29 0.41 11.59 24.21
CA LEU A 29 1.65 12.25 24.61
C LEU A 29 2.20 13.15 23.49
N PHE A 30 2.15 12.68 22.23
CA PHE A 30 2.53 13.48 21.06
C PHE A 30 1.70 14.77 20.94
N VAL A 31 0.37 14.66 20.96
CA VAL A 31 -0.54 15.83 20.86
C VAL A 31 -0.31 16.78 22.03
N ALA A 32 -0.07 16.26 23.24
CA ALA A 32 0.23 17.10 24.40
C ALA A 32 1.47 17.98 24.17
N TYR A 33 2.59 17.42 23.72
CA TYR A 33 3.80 18.20 23.42
C TYR A 33 3.59 19.16 22.24
N TYR A 34 2.86 18.71 21.20
CA TYR A 34 2.57 19.53 20.02
C TYR A 34 1.72 20.77 20.34
N ASP A 35 0.63 20.61 21.10
CA ASP A 35 -0.27 21.70 21.50
C ASP A 35 0.42 22.72 22.42
N ASN A 36 1.49 22.32 23.11
CA ASN A 36 2.30 23.19 23.97
C ASN A 36 3.54 23.76 23.25
N ALA A 37 3.63 23.60 21.92
CA ALA A 37 4.75 24.06 21.09
C ALA A 37 6.13 23.49 21.46
N ASP A 38 6.16 22.37 22.17
CA ASP A 38 7.37 21.62 22.48
C ASP A 38 7.65 20.59 21.35
N TYR A 39 8.06 21.13 20.21
CA TYR A 39 8.19 20.35 18.97
C TYR A 39 9.34 19.34 19.00
N GLU A 40 10.37 19.57 19.83
CA GLU A 40 11.50 18.66 19.95
C GLU A 40 11.04 17.35 20.61
N GLU A 41 10.33 17.45 21.73
CA GLU A 41 9.80 16.28 22.42
C GLU A 41 8.62 15.65 21.69
N ALA A 42 7.78 16.45 21.02
CA ALA A 42 6.76 15.90 20.13
C ALA A 42 7.42 15.03 19.03
N THR A 43 8.55 15.47 18.48
CA THR A 43 9.27 14.70 17.46
C THR A 43 9.90 13.43 18.04
N ASP A 44 10.51 13.49 19.22
CA ASP A 44 11.10 12.31 19.88
C ASP A 44 10.04 11.26 20.24
N VAL A 45 8.92 11.68 20.83
CA VAL A 45 7.79 10.81 21.16
C VAL A 45 7.23 10.17 19.89
N PHE A 46 7.12 10.92 18.79
CA PHE A 46 6.70 10.40 17.50
C PHE A 46 7.68 9.37 16.91
N VAL A 47 8.99 9.60 17.01
CA VAL A 47 10.02 8.65 16.54
C VAL A 47 10.06 7.38 17.39
N ASN A 48 9.90 7.48 18.70
CA ASN A 48 9.86 6.31 19.59
C ASN A 48 8.57 5.51 19.39
N MET A 49 7.43 6.18 19.23
CA MET A 49 6.17 5.57 18.81
C MET A 49 6.29 4.81 17.49
N LEU A 50 7.06 5.34 16.55
CA LEU A 50 7.35 4.71 15.26
C LEU A 50 8.19 3.43 15.41
N GLY A 51 9.14 3.39 16.35
CA GLY A 51 9.94 2.21 16.64
C GLY A 51 9.14 1.04 17.23
N HIS A 52 8.03 1.32 17.92
CA HIS A 52 7.23 0.32 18.63
C HIS A 52 5.94 -0.11 17.91
N SER A 53 5.54 0.55 16.82
CA SER A 53 4.30 0.22 16.08
C SER A 53 4.59 -0.49 14.76
N SER A 54 3.79 -1.51 14.43
CA SER A 54 3.91 -2.14 13.12
C SER A 54 3.64 -1.11 12.02
N LEU A 55 4.43 -1.14 10.94
CA LEU A 55 4.28 -0.22 9.81
C LEU A 55 2.85 -0.18 9.27
N ILE A 56 2.14 -1.31 9.32
CA ILE A 56 0.73 -1.42 8.94
C ILE A 56 -0.17 -0.57 9.84
N ASN A 57 0.04 -0.61 11.16
CA ASN A 57 -0.71 0.22 12.11
C ASN A 57 -0.37 1.70 11.96
N PHE A 58 0.89 2.03 11.64
CA PHE A 58 1.31 3.41 11.38
C PHE A 58 0.66 3.97 10.09
N TYR A 59 0.77 3.28 8.96
CA TYR A 59 0.15 3.70 7.71
C TYR A 59 -1.37 3.61 7.71
N GLY A 60 -1.97 2.77 8.57
CA GLY A 60 -3.41 2.70 8.78
C GLY A 60 -3.99 3.96 9.45
N ARG A 61 -3.17 4.76 10.13
CA ARG A 61 -3.61 5.95 10.90
C ARG A 61 -3.63 7.24 10.10
N PHE A 62 -2.95 7.30 8.97
CA PHE A 62 -3.15 8.38 8.01
C PHE A 62 -4.44 8.09 7.25
N THR A 63 -5.54 8.58 7.83
CA THR A 63 -6.88 8.49 7.27
C THR A 63 -7.08 9.49 6.15
N SER A 64 -6.37 10.62 6.19
CA SER A 64 -6.39 11.63 5.14
C SER A 64 -5.00 12.04 4.63
N LEU A 65 -4.93 12.57 3.41
CA LEU A 65 -3.71 13.17 2.85
C LEU A 65 -3.34 14.45 3.60
N GLU A 66 -4.33 15.15 4.14
CA GLU A 66 -4.14 16.36 4.94
C GLU A 66 -3.34 16.04 6.21
N ASP A 67 -3.77 15.04 6.99
CA ASP A 67 -3.05 14.58 8.18
C ASP A 67 -1.61 14.16 7.86
N ALA A 68 -1.44 13.44 6.74
CA ALA A 68 -0.12 12.99 6.29
C ALA A 68 0.77 14.18 5.89
N SER A 69 0.18 15.23 5.29
CA SER A 69 0.88 16.42 4.85
C SER A 69 1.28 17.32 6.02
N VAL A 70 0.45 17.44 7.06
CA VAL A 70 0.79 18.17 8.29
C VAL A 70 2.03 17.57 8.94
N VAL A 71 2.04 16.25 9.16
CA VAL A 71 3.21 15.55 9.73
C VAL A 71 4.42 15.64 8.80
N PHE A 72 4.21 15.50 7.49
CA PHE A 72 5.30 15.59 6.51
C PHE A 72 5.96 16.97 6.53
N ASN A 73 5.18 18.05 6.58
CA ASN A 73 5.70 19.42 6.58
C ASN A 73 6.26 19.87 7.94
N GLY A 74 5.78 19.28 9.04
CA GLY A 74 6.22 19.60 10.40
C GLY A 74 7.59 19.03 10.77
N VAL A 75 8.10 18.04 10.03
CA VAL A 75 9.43 17.44 10.30
C VAL A 75 10.52 18.04 9.41
N SER A 76 11.66 18.39 10.01
CA SER A 76 12.82 18.97 9.31
C SER A 76 13.56 17.96 8.42
N ARG A 77 13.50 16.66 8.75
CA ARG A 77 14.09 15.57 7.95
C ARG A 77 13.04 14.51 7.66
N HIS A 78 12.65 14.38 6.40
CA HIS A 78 11.72 13.35 5.97
C HIS A 78 12.41 11.98 5.90
N SER A 79 11.82 10.99 6.57
CA SER A 79 12.29 9.60 6.59
C SER A 79 11.52 8.75 5.59
N THR A 80 11.92 7.48 5.42
CA THR A 80 11.12 6.50 4.66
C THR A 80 9.67 6.47 5.13
N LEU A 81 9.44 6.58 6.43
CA LEU A 81 8.11 6.49 7.04
C LEU A 81 7.21 7.67 6.63
N THR A 82 7.72 8.91 6.71
CA THR A 82 6.91 10.10 6.40
C THR A 82 6.60 10.19 4.91
N TRP A 83 7.56 9.84 4.05
CA TRP A 83 7.33 9.73 2.61
C TRP A 83 6.31 8.66 2.28
N THR A 84 6.45 7.46 2.86
CA THR A 84 5.53 6.36 2.60
C THR A 84 4.12 6.69 3.06
N ALA A 85 3.96 7.32 4.23
CA ALA A 85 2.66 7.79 4.73
C ALA A 85 1.99 8.77 3.75
N LYS A 86 2.71 9.79 3.29
CA LYS A 86 2.19 10.77 2.31
C LYS A 86 1.78 10.09 1.00
N ILE A 87 2.65 9.25 0.44
CA ILE A 87 2.41 8.55 -0.82
C ILE A 87 1.22 7.58 -0.70
N VAL A 88 1.17 6.77 0.35
CA VAL A 88 0.08 5.81 0.60
C VAL A 88 -1.25 6.55 0.76
N SER A 89 -1.26 7.65 1.51
CA SER A 89 -2.46 8.46 1.73
C SER A 89 -2.96 9.08 0.41
N GLY A 90 -2.06 9.68 -0.38
CA GLY A 90 -2.40 10.21 -1.70
C GLY A 90 -2.91 9.14 -2.67
N CYS A 91 -2.33 7.93 -2.64
CA CYS A 91 -2.84 6.79 -3.42
C CYS A 91 -4.26 6.37 -3.01
N ARG A 92 -4.61 6.44 -1.71
CA ARG A 92 -5.94 6.09 -1.21
C ARG A 92 -6.99 7.10 -1.66
N GLU A 93 -6.66 8.38 -1.58
CA GLU A 93 -7.54 9.50 -1.97
C GLU A 93 -7.57 9.77 -3.48
N ARG A 94 -6.87 8.93 -4.27
CA ARG A 94 -6.84 8.99 -5.74
C ARG A 94 -6.04 10.16 -6.32
N HIS A 95 -5.17 10.78 -5.52
CA HIS A 95 -4.13 11.72 -5.97
C HIS A 95 -2.94 10.95 -6.59
N PHE A 96 -3.21 10.16 -7.63
CA PHE A 96 -2.24 9.20 -8.18
C PHE A 96 -1.03 9.88 -8.82
N SER A 97 -1.25 11.02 -9.50
CA SER A 97 -0.17 11.75 -10.18
C SER A 97 0.79 12.39 -9.19
N GLU A 98 0.24 13.00 -8.14
CA GLU A 98 0.97 13.61 -7.04
C GLU A 98 1.73 12.54 -6.26
N ALA A 99 1.08 11.43 -5.90
CA ALA A 99 1.74 10.32 -5.20
C ALA A 99 2.89 9.71 -6.01
N PHE A 100 2.76 9.61 -7.34
CA PHE A 100 3.87 9.19 -8.20
C PHE A 100 4.97 10.26 -8.31
N GLY A 101 4.61 11.54 -8.27
CA GLY A 101 5.57 12.65 -8.13
C GLY A 101 6.40 12.54 -6.86
N ASP A 102 5.72 12.36 -5.72
CA ASP A 102 6.34 12.16 -4.41
C ASP A 102 7.23 10.92 -4.38
N PHE A 103 6.81 9.81 -5.01
CA PHE A 103 7.63 8.60 -5.16
C PHE A 103 8.96 8.87 -5.88
N LYS A 104 8.94 9.66 -6.96
CA LYS A 104 10.15 10.03 -7.69
C LYS A 104 11.04 10.94 -6.85
N GLU A 105 10.45 11.93 -6.17
CA GLU A 105 11.17 12.87 -5.32
C GLU A 105 11.85 12.18 -4.13
N MET A 106 11.16 11.24 -3.48
CA MET A 106 11.72 10.38 -2.44
C MET A 106 13.02 9.70 -2.90
N GLY A 107 13.03 9.17 -4.13
CA GLY A 107 14.21 8.56 -4.74
C GLY A 107 15.33 9.57 -5.05
N LYS A 108 15.00 10.74 -5.58
CA LYS A 108 15.98 11.81 -5.86
C LYS A 108 16.69 12.30 -4.61
N ARG A 109 15.99 12.31 -3.47
CA ARG A 109 16.55 12.66 -2.15
C ARG A 109 17.34 11.53 -1.48
N GLY A 110 17.52 10.40 -2.16
CA GLY A 110 18.24 9.24 -1.62
C GLY A 110 17.51 8.52 -0.48
N VAL A 111 16.21 8.78 -0.28
CA VAL A 111 15.43 8.13 0.77
C VAL A 111 15.00 6.74 0.30
N LYS A 112 15.30 5.71 1.09
CA LYS A 112 14.99 4.32 0.78
C LYS A 112 13.47 4.09 0.72
N LYS A 113 12.97 3.56 -0.39
CA LYS A 113 11.57 3.13 -0.56
C LYS A 113 11.37 1.74 0.05
N ASP A 114 10.22 1.50 0.68
CA ASP A 114 9.82 0.20 1.23
C ASP A 114 8.77 -0.52 0.36
N CYS A 115 8.43 -1.77 0.70
CA CYS A 115 7.45 -2.55 -0.07
C CYS A 115 6.03 -1.94 -0.07
N PHE A 116 5.64 -1.20 0.97
CA PHE A 116 4.36 -0.51 1.05
C PHE A 116 4.28 0.67 0.08
N THR A 117 5.38 1.41 -0.05
CA THR A 117 5.54 2.48 -1.04
C THR A 117 5.35 1.92 -2.45
N PHE A 118 6.12 0.88 -2.80
CA PHE A 118 6.04 0.25 -4.12
C PHE A 118 4.65 -0.33 -4.39
N SER A 119 4.08 -1.09 -3.45
CA SER A 119 2.76 -1.70 -3.60
C SER A 119 1.68 -0.64 -3.89
N SER A 120 1.70 0.46 -3.15
CA SER A 120 0.69 1.52 -3.28
C SER A 120 0.81 2.26 -4.61
N VAL A 121 2.04 2.64 -4.99
CA VAL A 121 2.29 3.36 -6.24
C VAL A 121 2.00 2.46 -7.45
N LEU A 122 2.37 1.18 -7.45
CA LEU A 122 2.03 0.25 -8.53
C LEU A 122 0.51 0.12 -8.73
N LYS A 123 -0.25 0.02 -7.64
CA LYS A 123 -1.72 0.01 -7.68
C LYS A 123 -2.29 1.31 -8.22
N ALA A 124 -1.66 2.45 -7.96
CA ALA A 124 -2.01 3.75 -8.50
C ALA A 124 -1.69 3.83 -10.00
N CYS A 125 -0.51 3.39 -10.43
CA CYS A 125 -0.10 3.34 -11.84
C CYS A 125 -1.13 2.63 -12.72
N GLY A 126 -1.63 1.47 -12.29
CA GLY A 126 -2.66 0.74 -13.04
C GLY A 126 -4.04 1.42 -13.08
N LYS A 127 -4.22 2.59 -12.44
CA LYS A 127 -5.44 3.41 -12.49
C LYS A 127 -5.23 4.74 -13.22
N MET A 128 -3.98 5.07 -13.58
CA MET A 128 -3.65 6.33 -14.25
C MET A 128 -3.80 6.17 -15.75
N LEU A 129 -4.75 6.90 -16.35
CA LEU A 129 -5.02 6.83 -17.79
C LEU A 129 -3.99 7.61 -18.63
N ASN A 130 -3.34 8.63 -18.07
CA ASN A 130 -2.50 9.59 -18.81
C ASN A 130 -0.99 9.37 -18.63
N GLN A 131 -0.55 8.26 -18.03
CA GLN A 131 0.87 7.97 -17.79
C GLN A 131 1.20 6.51 -18.09
N GLU A 132 1.28 6.18 -19.38
CA GLU A 132 1.44 4.81 -19.87
C GLU A 132 2.69 4.07 -19.33
N ARG A 133 3.72 4.82 -18.88
CA ARG A 133 5.02 4.25 -18.47
C ARG A 133 5.33 4.36 -16.97
N CYS A 134 4.39 4.82 -16.15
CA CYS A 134 4.65 4.92 -14.70
C CYS A 134 4.88 3.54 -14.06
N GLY A 135 4.10 2.52 -14.46
CA GLY A 135 4.26 1.15 -13.99
C GLY A 135 5.62 0.54 -14.34
N GLU A 136 6.13 0.77 -15.55
CA GLU A 136 7.46 0.33 -15.98
C GLU A 136 8.59 0.95 -15.16
N GLN A 137 8.49 2.26 -14.89
CA GLN A 137 9.48 2.98 -14.07
C GLN A 137 9.54 2.42 -12.66
N VAL A 138 8.37 2.22 -12.04
CA VAL A 138 8.28 1.66 -10.69
C VAL A 138 8.77 0.21 -10.65
N HIS A 139 8.47 -0.58 -11.69
CA HIS A 139 8.98 -1.96 -11.79
C HIS A 139 10.51 -1.99 -11.92
N ALA A 140 11.11 -1.13 -12.76
CA ALA A 140 12.56 -1.03 -12.91
C ALA A 140 13.24 -0.61 -11.59
N ASP A 141 12.65 0.33 -10.85
CA ASP A 141 13.11 0.72 -9.52
C ASP A 141 13.03 -0.45 -8.52
N ALA A 142 11.95 -1.25 -8.56
CA ALA A 142 11.80 -2.41 -7.70
C ALA A 142 12.87 -3.49 -7.98
N ILE A 143 13.22 -3.72 -9.25
CA ILE A 143 14.32 -4.63 -9.66
C ILE A 143 15.63 -4.15 -9.06
N LYS A 144 15.97 -2.86 -9.23
CA LYS A 144 17.23 -2.28 -8.73
C LYS A 144 17.38 -2.40 -7.22
N LEU A 145 16.27 -2.35 -6.49
CA LEU A 145 16.26 -2.45 -5.02
C LEU A 145 16.05 -3.89 -4.51
N GLY A 146 15.93 -4.89 -5.39
CA GLY A 146 15.73 -6.28 -5.00
C GLY A 146 14.37 -6.56 -4.35
N LEU A 147 13.35 -5.75 -4.65
CA LEU A 147 12.02 -5.83 -4.01
C LEU A 147 10.99 -6.61 -4.83
N VAL A 148 11.34 -7.12 -6.01
CA VAL A 148 10.38 -7.80 -6.91
C VAL A 148 9.84 -9.11 -6.32
N SER A 149 10.61 -9.78 -5.45
CA SER A 149 10.18 -10.98 -4.74
C SER A 149 9.34 -10.70 -3.49
N ASP A 150 9.27 -9.45 -3.02
CA ASP A 150 8.37 -9.09 -1.91
C ASP A 150 6.92 -9.30 -2.35
N HIS A 151 6.14 -10.04 -1.54
CA HIS A 151 4.80 -10.45 -1.95
C HIS A 151 3.85 -9.27 -2.22
N TYR A 152 3.98 -8.17 -1.45
CA TYR A 152 3.15 -6.98 -1.64
C TYR A 152 3.47 -6.31 -2.97
N VAL A 153 4.76 -6.22 -3.30
CA VAL A 153 5.25 -5.66 -4.56
C VAL A 153 4.84 -6.55 -5.74
N GLN A 154 5.09 -7.85 -5.64
CA GLN A 154 4.75 -8.83 -6.67
C GLN A 154 3.24 -8.83 -7.00
N CYS A 155 2.38 -8.90 -5.98
CA CYS A 155 0.93 -8.85 -6.15
C CYS A 155 0.49 -7.55 -6.84
N SER A 156 1.11 -6.43 -6.47
CA SER A 156 0.78 -5.11 -7.03
C SER A 156 1.28 -4.96 -8.46
N LEU A 157 2.42 -5.56 -8.83
CA LEU A 157 2.91 -5.65 -10.20
C LEU A 157 1.94 -6.43 -11.08
N ILE A 158 1.49 -7.61 -10.63
CA ILE A 158 0.50 -8.43 -11.35
C ILE A 158 -0.79 -7.63 -11.58
N ALA A 159 -1.31 -7.00 -10.53
CA ALA A 159 -2.53 -6.19 -10.62
C ALA A 159 -2.37 -4.99 -11.56
N MET A 160 -1.21 -4.32 -11.54
CA MET A 160 -0.90 -3.20 -12.42
C MET A 160 -0.83 -3.67 -13.88
N CYS A 161 -0.05 -4.72 -14.16
CA CYS A 161 0.07 -5.29 -15.51
C CYS A 161 -1.29 -5.75 -16.05
N GLY A 162 -2.12 -6.38 -15.22
CA GLY A 162 -3.46 -6.80 -15.59
C GLY A 162 -4.35 -5.63 -16.03
N ARG A 163 -4.31 -4.49 -15.32
CA ARG A 163 -5.09 -3.30 -15.69
C ARG A 163 -4.57 -2.59 -16.94
N CYS A 164 -3.27 -2.68 -17.20
CA CYS A 164 -2.64 -2.12 -18.40
C CYS A 164 -2.70 -3.06 -19.62
N GLY A 165 -3.38 -4.22 -19.52
CA GLY A 165 -3.43 -5.20 -20.61
C GLY A 165 -2.14 -5.99 -20.86
N LEU A 166 -1.13 -5.83 -19.99
CA LEU A 166 0.18 -6.48 -20.08
C LEU A 166 0.17 -7.89 -19.47
N LEU A 167 -0.81 -8.72 -19.85
CA LEU A 167 -1.04 -10.02 -19.20
C LEU A 167 0.12 -11.02 -19.34
N ARG A 168 0.92 -10.91 -20.40
CA ARG A 168 2.14 -11.72 -20.54
C ARG A 168 3.15 -11.40 -19.46
N GLU A 169 3.35 -10.12 -19.16
CA GLU A 169 4.24 -9.67 -18.08
C GLU A 169 3.66 -10.02 -16.72
N ALA A 170 2.34 -9.85 -16.52
CA ALA A 170 1.66 -10.29 -15.30
C ALA A 170 1.90 -11.77 -15.01
N LYS A 171 1.80 -12.62 -16.05
CA LYS A 171 2.07 -14.06 -15.94
C LYS A 171 3.53 -14.35 -15.59
N ARG A 172 4.50 -13.66 -16.20
CA ARG A 172 5.92 -13.81 -15.85
C ARG A 172 6.19 -13.48 -14.38
N VAL A 173 5.68 -12.34 -13.91
CA VAL A 173 5.83 -11.93 -12.51
C VAL A 173 5.17 -12.93 -11.56
N PHE A 174 3.99 -13.44 -11.91
CA PHE A 174 3.34 -14.52 -11.18
C PHE A 174 4.20 -15.78 -11.17
N GLU A 175 4.84 -16.14 -12.28
CA GLU A 175 5.70 -17.32 -12.43
C GLU A 175 7.01 -17.28 -11.64
N MET A 176 7.52 -16.10 -11.29
CA MET A 176 8.80 -15.94 -10.57
C MET A 176 8.84 -16.54 -9.16
N SER A 177 7.72 -16.59 -8.43
CA SER A 177 7.70 -17.07 -7.03
C SER A 177 6.76 -18.26 -6.83
N ARG A 178 6.92 -19.34 -7.61
CA ARG A 178 5.99 -20.50 -7.62
C ARG A 178 5.68 -21.08 -6.23
N GLU A 179 6.65 -21.14 -5.34
CA GLU A 179 6.56 -21.86 -4.06
C GLU A 179 6.00 -21.00 -2.92
N GLU A 180 6.03 -19.67 -3.04
CA GLU A 180 5.68 -18.73 -1.95
C GLU A 180 4.45 -17.85 -2.27
N ARG A 181 3.67 -18.19 -3.31
CA ARG A 181 2.55 -17.34 -3.75
C ARG A 181 1.45 -17.26 -2.70
N LYS A 182 1.16 -16.04 -2.26
CA LYS A 182 -0.01 -15.71 -1.44
C LYS A 182 -1.30 -15.71 -2.28
N ASP A 183 -2.44 -15.92 -1.62
CA ASP A 183 -3.80 -15.84 -2.20
C ASP A 183 -4.02 -14.58 -3.04
N ASP A 184 -3.48 -13.45 -2.59
CA ASP A 184 -3.64 -12.18 -3.28
C ASP A 184 -3.03 -12.17 -4.70
N CYS A 185 -1.91 -12.87 -4.92
CA CYS A 185 -1.29 -12.97 -6.25
C CYS A 185 -2.17 -13.77 -7.24
N TRP A 186 -2.82 -14.83 -6.76
CA TRP A 186 -3.76 -15.61 -7.56
C TRP A 186 -5.01 -14.80 -7.91
N ASN A 187 -5.56 -14.09 -6.92
CA ASN A 187 -6.71 -13.19 -7.14
C ASN A 187 -6.36 -12.06 -8.12
N ALA A 188 -5.16 -11.48 -8.03
CA ALA A 188 -4.69 -10.46 -8.96
C ALA A 188 -4.60 -10.98 -10.41
N MET A 189 -4.08 -12.20 -10.61
CA MET A 189 -3.98 -12.80 -11.93
C MET A 189 -5.36 -13.15 -12.51
N LEU A 190 -6.25 -13.73 -11.70
CA LEU A 190 -7.63 -14.02 -12.09
C LEU A 190 -8.39 -12.75 -12.48
N MET A 191 -8.25 -11.68 -11.67
CA MET A 191 -8.81 -10.36 -11.98
C MET A 191 -8.28 -9.84 -13.32
N GLY A 192 -6.98 -10.00 -13.58
CA GLY A 192 -6.36 -9.60 -14.84
C GLY A 192 -7.02 -10.25 -16.05
N TYR A 193 -7.25 -11.57 -16.02
CA TYR A 193 -7.96 -12.26 -17.11
C TYR A 193 -9.39 -11.74 -17.30
N ILE A 194 -10.15 -11.58 -16.19
CA ILE A 194 -11.54 -11.09 -16.23
C ILE A 194 -11.62 -9.68 -16.81
N GLN A 195 -10.75 -8.77 -16.38
CA GLN A 195 -10.76 -7.36 -16.82
C GLN A 195 -10.40 -7.19 -18.30
N ASN A 196 -9.66 -8.13 -18.88
CA ASN A 196 -9.28 -8.12 -20.29
C ASN A 196 -10.22 -8.97 -21.17
N GLY A 197 -11.35 -9.45 -20.64
CA GLY A 197 -12.32 -10.24 -21.40
C GLY A 197 -11.85 -11.66 -21.77
N LEU A 198 -10.74 -12.14 -21.19
CA LEU A 198 -10.18 -13.47 -21.45
C LEU A 198 -10.85 -14.51 -20.54
N TYR A 199 -12.15 -14.70 -20.72
CA TYR A 199 -12.97 -15.49 -19.79
C TYR A 199 -12.67 -16.98 -19.84
N ILE A 200 -12.28 -17.53 -21.00
CA ILE A 200 -11.88 -18.94 -21.13
C ILE A 200 -10.60 -19.19 -20.33
N GLU A 201 -9.61 -18.30 -20.47
CA GLU A 201 -8.37 -18.31 -19.71
C GLU A 201 -8.63 -18.11 -18.21
N ALA A 202 -9.56 -17.21 -17.84
CA ALA A 202 -9.96 -16.99 -16.46
C ALA A 202 -10.54 -18.27 -15.83
N VAL A 203 -11.41 -19.01 -16.55
CA VAL A 203 -11.97 -20.29 -16.08
C VAL A 203 -10.87 -21.35 -15.95
N LYS A 204 -9.99 -21.49 -16.95
CA LYS A 204 -8.84 -22.41 -16.86
C LYS A 204 -7.95 -22.09 -15.66
N PHE A 205 -7.67 -20.81 -15.44
CA PHE A 205 -6.86 -20.34 -14.31
C PHE A 205 -7.56 -20.57 -12.96
N LEU A 206 -8.88 -20.41 -12.88
CA LEU A 206 -9.67 -20.74 -11.69
C LEU A 206 -9.51 -22.21 -11.28
N TYR A 207 -9.52 -23.13 -12.25
CA TYR A 207 -9.25 -24.55 -11.97
C TYR A 207 -7.82 -24.78 -11.48
N GLN A 208 -6.82 -24.12 -12.06
CA GLN A 208 -5.43 -24.18 -11.59
C GLN A 208 -5.30 -23.66 -10.16
N MET A 209 -5.96 -22.54 -9.84
CA MET A 209 -5.98 -21.95 -8.51
C MET A 209 -6.55 -22.92 -7.47
N ARG A 210 -7.67 -23.58 -7.79
CA ARG A 210 -8.30 -24.58 -6.90
C ARG A 210 -7.44 -25.84 -6.75
N ALA A 211 -6.83 -26.31 -7.84
CA ALA A 211 -5.94 -27.47 -7.80
C ALA A 211 -4.68 -27.21 -6.93
N ALA A 212 -4.25 -25.95 -6.84
CA ALA A 212 -3.19 -25.51 -5.93
C ALA A 212 -3.65 -25.30 -4.48
N GLY A 213 -4.91 -25.63 -4.13
CA GLY A 213 -5.46 -25.47 -2.77
C GLY A 213 -5.89 -24.04 -2.42
N MET A 214 -5.84 -23.10 -3.37
CA MET A 214 -6.11 -21.69 -3.13
C MET A 214 -7.60 -21.37 -3.35
N GLN A 215 -8.15 -20.45 -2.54
CA GLN A 215 -9.56 -20.07 -2.62
C GLN A 215 -9.74 -18.74 -3.35
N PRO A 216 -10.49 -18.70 -4.46
CA PRO A 216 -10.79 -17.46 -5.17
C PRO A 216 -11.65 -16.53 -4.31
N GLN A 217 -11.38 -15.22 -4.37
CA GLN A 217 -12.27 -14.23 -3.77
C GLN A 217 -13.69 -14.34 -4.35
N GLN A 218 -14.69 -14.35 -3.47
CA GLN A 218 -16.09 -14.53 -3.87
C GLN A 218 -16.56 -13.48 -4.89
N SER A 219 -16.06 -12.25 -4.77
CA SER A 219 -16.36 -11.15 -5.70
C SER A 219 -15.86 -11.44 -7.13
N LEU A 220 -14.69 -12.08 -7.28
CA LEU A 220 -14.14 -12.49 -8.57
C LEU A 220 -14.95 -13.63 -9.19
N LEU A 221 -15.31 -14.61 -8.37
CA LEU A 221 -16.16 -15.73 -8.77
C LEU A 221 -17.51 -15.25 -9.32
N ASN A 222 -18.13 -14.31 -8.62
CA ASN A 222 -19.40 -13.71 -9.04
C ASN A 222 -19.25 -12.98 -10.39
N ARG A 223 -18.17 -12.20 -10.56
CA ARG A 223 -17.87 -11.50 -11.82
C ARG A 223 -17.70 -12.46 -12.99
N LEU A 224 -16.91 -13.52 -12.81
CA LEU A 224 -16.69 -14.52 -13.84
C LEU A 224 -17.98 -15.25 -14.21
N ARG A 225 -18.81 -15.62 -13.22
CA ARG A 225 -20.11 -16.27 -13.46
C ARG A 225 -21.04 -15.40 -14.30
N ILE A 226 -21.14 -14.11 -13.97
CA ILE A 226 -21.96 -13.15 -14.74
C ILE A 226 -21.45 -13.08 -16.18
N ALA A 227 -20.15 -12.86 -16.37
CA ALA A 227 -19.56 -12.75 -17.70
C ALA A 227 -19.78 -14.01 -18.55
N CYS A 228 -19.58 -15.20 -17.98
CA CYS A 228 -19.82 -16.46 -18.68
C CYS A 228 -21.30 -16.68 -19.01
N GLY A 229 -22.22 -16.29 -18.12
CA GLY A 229 -23.66 -16.34 -18.40
C GLY A 229 -24.08 -15.39 -19.52
N SER A 230 -23.47 -14.20 -19.61
CA SER A 230 -23.73 -13.25 -20.69
C SER A 230 -23.27 -13.76 -22.07
N ILE A 231 -22.18 -14.53 -22.12
CA ILE A 231 -21.65 -15.14 -23.36
C ILE A 231 -22.61 -16.21 -23.90
N THR A 232 -23.28 -16.97 -23.02
CA THR A 232 -24.27 -17.96 -23.46
C THR A 232 -25.52 -17.34 -24.07
N TYR A 233 -25.93 -16.14 -23.63
CA TYR A 233 -27.07 -15.43 -24.22
C TYR A 233 -26.73 -14.73 -25.55
N SER A 234 -25.49 -14.29 -25.73
CA SER A 234 -25.06 -13.58 -26.95
C SER A 234 -24.75 -14.52 -28.13
N ASN A 235 -24.41 -15.78 -27.86
CA ASN A 235 -24.22 -16.82 -28.89
C ASN A 235 -25.53 -17.53 -29.32
N MET A 236 -26.68 -17.13 -28.77
CA MET A 236 -28.01 -17.68 -29.11
C MET A 236 -28.89 -16.72 -29.94
N ASN A 237 -28.39 -15.52 -30.26
CA ASN A 237 -29.01 -14.55 -31.17
C ASN A 237 -28.18 -14.41 -32.44
#